data_AF-A0A961X304-F1
#
_entry.id   AF-A0A961X304-F1
#
_cell.length_a   1.000
_cell.length_b   1.000
_cell.length_c   1.000
_cell.angle_alpha   90.00
_cell.angle_beta   90.00
_cell.angle_gamma   90.00
#
_symmetry.space_group_name_H-M   'P 1'
#
loop_
_entity.id
_entity.type
_entity.pdbx_description
1 polymer ?
#
loop_
_entity_poly.entity_id
_entity_poly.type
_entity_poly.pdbx_seq_one_letter_code
_entity_poly.pdbx_strand_id
1 'polypeptide(L)'
;LLHQVYTSLDRPDAAEAAGNHGVERAEREFARNPENPRPAYLIATTLAKLGDKKRAEAWAKTALAIAPDDFLTQYNIACYYSVSDQADRAFDLLERLLPVSNAEMRDWILIDSDFDPLHGDARWQKLKDVIEQR
;
A
#
# COMPACT_ATOMS: atom_id res chain seq x y z
N LEU A 1 9.36 -1.49 -2.85
CA LEU A 1 10.85 -1.38 -2.96
C LEU A 1 11.52 -0.59 -1.83
N LEU A 2 11.07 0.61 -1.41
CA LEU A 2 11.68 1.33 -0.25
C LEU A 2 11.26 0.79 1.13
N HIS A 3 10.15 0.07 1.18
CA HIS A 3 9.52 -0.45 2.40
C HIS A 3 10.28 -1.61 3.08
N GLN A 4 10.81 -2.54 2.28
CA GLN A 4 11.55 -3.71 2.79
C GLN A 4 12.91 -3.33 3.39
N VAL A 5 13.46 -2.16 3.05
CA VAL A 5 14.79 -1.71 3.51
C VAL A 5 14.76 -1.17 4.94
N TYR A 6 13.62 -0.65 5.43
CA TYR A 6 13.55 -0.06 6.77
C TYR A 6 12.98 -0.98 7.84
N THR A 7 12.17 -1.97 7.45
CA THR A 7 11.60 -2.96 8.39
C THR A 7 12.67 -3.94 8.90
N SER A 8 13.81 -4.06 8.23
CA SER A 8 14.84 -5.08 8.50
C SER A 8 15.89 -4.72 9.57
N LEU A 9 15.81 -3.55 10.23
CA LEU A 9 16.91 -3.03 11.07
C LEU A 9 16.67 -2.95 12.59
N ASP A 10 15.57 -3.49 13.13
CA ASP A 10 15.33 -3.64 14.59
C ASP A 10 15.66 -2.40 15.47
N ARG A 11 15.41 -1.20 14.92
CA ARG A 11 15.69 0.09 15.57
C ARG A 11 14.44 0.98 15.47
N PRO A 12 13.47 0.82 16.37
CA PRO A 12 12.15 1.44 16.26
C PRO A 12 12.22 2.98 16.19
N ASP A 13 13.03 3.62 17.04
CA ASP A 13 13.17 5.08 17.05
C ASP A 13 13.80 5.63 15.75
N ALA A 14 14.76 4.88 15.18
CA ALA A 14 15.39 5.26 13.92
C ALA A 14 14.43 5.07 12.74
N ALA A 15 13.58 4.04 12.80
CA ALA A 15 12.53 3.80 11.81
C ALA A 15 11.44 4.89 11.85
N GLU A 16 11.04 5.32 13.05
CA GLU A 16 10.09 6.43 13.22
C GLU A 16 10.65 7.75 12.68
N ALA A 17 11.87 8.12 13.08
CA ALA A 17 12.52 9.34 12.60
C ALA A 17 12.72 9.32 11.07
N ALA A 18 13.14 8.18 10.51
CA ALA A 18 13.27 8.00 9.07
C ALA A 18 11.92 8.07 8.36
N GLY A 19 10.88 7.49 8.94
CA GLY A 19 9.50 7.54 8.43
C GLY A 19 8.97 8.98 8.37
N ASN A 20 9.10 9.73 9.48
CA ASN A 20 8.69 11.14 9.54
C ASN A 20 9.46 12.00 8.52
N HIS A 21 10.78 11.85 8.42
CA HIS A 21 11.56 12.56 7.42
C HIS A 21 11.19 12.15 5.98
N GLY A 22 10.83 10.89 5.77
CA GLY A 22 10.29 10.38 4.50
C GLY A 22 8.97 11.04 4.12
N VAL A 23 8.04 11.15 5.07
CA VAL A 23 6.76 11.85 4.90
C VAL A 23 6.99 13.31 4.53
N GLU A 24 7.83 14.05 5.26
CA GLU A 24 8.11 15.46 4.96
C GLU A 24 8.68 15.66 3.54
N ARG A 25 9.56 14.76 3.09
CA ARG A 25 10.12 14.80 1.73
C ARG A 25 9.03 14.55 0.68
N ALA A 26 8.16 13.57 0.93
CA ALA A 26 7.07 13.26 0.03
C ALA A 26 6.03 14.39 0.01
N GLU A 27 5.73 15.04 1.13
CA GLU A 27 4.83 16.21 1.18
C GLU A 27 5.39 17.38 0.36
N ARG A 28 6.71 17.65 0.45
CA ARG A 28 7.36 18.67 -0.39
C ARG A 28 7.31 18.33 -1.88
N GLU A 29 7.45 17.07 -2.24
CA GLU A 29 7.33 16.62 -3.62
C GLU A 29 5.90 16.74 -4.13
N PHE A 30 4.93 16.34 -3.32
CA PHE A 30 3.51 16.47 -3.63
C PHE A 30 3.10 17.93 -3.85
N ALA A 31 3.61 18.86 -3.03
CA ALA A 31 3.35 20.29 -3.18
C ALA A 31 3.89 20.87 -4.50
N ARG A 32 4.90 20.23 -5.11
CA ARG A 32 5.47 20.62 -6.40
C ARG A 32 4.73 20.00 -7.58
N ASN A 33 4.30 18.74 -7.44
CA ASN A 33 3.68 17.93 -8.48
C ASN A 33 2.40 17.24 -7.94
N PRO A 34 1.31 17.98 -7.66
CA PRO A 34 0.11 17.46 -7.00
C PRO A 34 -0.69 16.45 -7.86
N GLU A 35 -0.43 16.40 -9.17
CA GLU A 35 -1.00 15.43 -10.11
C GLU A 35 -0.31 14.06 -10.05
N ASN A 36 0.83 13.95 -9.38
CA ASN A 36 1.53 12.69 -9.18
C ASN A 36 0.95 11.97 -7.95
N PRO A 37 0.31 10.79 -8.08
CA PRO A 37 -0.27 10.08 -6.94
C PRO A 37 0.80 9.44 -6.03
N ARG A 38 2.04 9.30 -6.52
CA ARG A 38 3.10 8.54 -5.83
C ARG A 38 3.46 9.06 -4.45
N PRO A 39 3.73 10.36 -4.26
CA PRO A 39 3.97 10.87 -2.93
C PRO A 39 2.79 10.60 -1.98
N ALA A 40 1.55 10.70 -2.46
CA ALA A 40 0.36 10.49 -1.63
C ALA A 40 0.25 9.07 -1.09
N TYR A 41 0.38 8.02 -1.93
CA TYR A 41 0.32 6.65 -1.42
C TYR A 41 1.53 6.28 -0.55
N LEU A 42 2.72 6.85 -0.81
CA LEU A 42 3.89 6.63 0.04
C LEU A 42 3.71 7.24 1.43
N ILE A 43 3.12 8.44 1.51
CA ILE A 43 2.79 9.09 2.77
C ILE A 43 1.74 8.25 3.52
N ALA A 44 0.70 7.77 2.83
CA ALA A 44 -0.35 6.96 3.44
C ALA A 44 0.21 5.70 4.12
N THR A 45 0.98 4.88 3.40
CA THR A 45 1.58 3.66 3.94
C THR A 45 2.57 3.95 5.07
N THR A 46 3.37 5.02 4.94
CA THR A 46 4.34 5.38 5.99
C THR A 46 3.63 5.82 7.27
N LEU A 47 2.63 6.70 7.17
CA LEU A 47 1.87 7.17 8.33
C LEU A 47 1.08 6.06 9.02
N ALA A 48 0.56 5.10 8.26
CA ALA A 48 -0.12 3.93 8.82
C ALA A 48 0.78 3.15 9.78
N LYS A 49 2.04 2.93 9.38
CA LYS A 49 3.05 2.26 10.19
C LYS A 49 3.48 3.06 11.42
N LEU A 50 3.49 4.38 11.30
CA LEU A 50 3.77 5.29 12.43
C LEU A 50 2.56 5.44 13.37
N GLY A 51 1.43 4.80 13.06
CA GLY A 51 0.21 4.85 13.88
C GLY A 51 -0.67 6.07 13.65
N ASP A 52 -0.30 6.98 12.74
CA ASP A 52 -1.11 8.16 12.37
C ASP A 52 -2.19 7.79 11.35
N LYS A 53 -3.13 6.95 11.79
CA LYS A 53 -4.21 6.39 10.96
C LYS A 53 -5.06 7.46 10.29
N LYS A 54 -5.25 8.61 10.96
CA LYS A 54 -6.09 9.70 10.45
C LYS A 54 -5.44 10.39 9.25
N ARG A 55 -4.16 10.78 9.35
CA ARG A 55 -3.48 11.39 8.19
C ARG A 55 -3.23 10.36 7.10
N ALA A 56 -2.96 9.10 7.46
CA ALA A 56 -2.81 8.02 6.49
C ALA A 56 -4.05 7.85 5.59
N GLU A 57 -5.25 7.82 6.19
CA GLU A 57 -6.52 7.69 5.45
C GLU A 57 -6.76 8.90 4.53
N ALA A 58 -6.42 10.11 4.97
CA ALA A 58 -6.57 11.31 4.14
C ALA A 58 -5.67 11.24 2.90
N TRP A 59 -4.41 10.84 3.07
CA TRP A 59 -3.47 10.68 1.96
C TRP A 59 -3.83 9.53 1.03
N ALA A 60 -4.36 8.42 1.55
CA ALA A 60 -4.87 7.32 0.74
C ALA A 60 -6.01 7.77 -0.18
N LYS A 61 -6.96 8.55 0.35
CA LYS A 61 -8.05 9.14 -0.44
C LYS A 61 -7.52 10.11 -1.50
N THR A 62 -6.51 10.92 -1.17
CA THR A 62 -5.86 11.81 -2.14
C THR A 62 -5.24 11.04 -3.29
N ALA A 63 -4.50 9.95 -3.01
CA ALA A 63 -3.90 9.12 -4.04
C ALA A 63 -4.95 8.53 -5.00
N LEU A 64 -6.02 7.95 -4.45
CA LEU A 64 -7.13 7.40 -5.24
C LEU A 64 -7.91 8.47 -6.01
N ALA A 65 -8.03 9.70 -5.49
CA ALA A 65 -8.68 10.79 -6.20
C ALA A 65 -7.87 11.27 -7.41
N ILE A 66 -6.54 11.22 -7.34
CA ILE A 66 -5.65 11.62 -8.43
C ILE A 66 -5.62 10.57 -9.53
N ALA A 67 -5.47 9.31 -9.15
CA ALA A 67 -5.31 8.21 -10.09
C ALA A 67 -6.16 6.99 -9.69
N PRO A 68 -7.50 7.08 -9.84
CA PRO A 68 -8.42 6.04 -9.37
C PRO A 68 -8.25 4.72 -10.12
N ASP A 69 -7.79 4.75 -11.36
CA ASP A 69 -7.65 3.58 -12.25
C ASP A 69 -6.20 3.14 -12.46
N ASP A 70 -5.22 3.82 -11.84
CA ASP A 70 -3.82 3.47 -11.95
C ASP A 70 -3.50 2.23 -11.10
N PHE A 71 -2.92 1.22 -11.74
CA PHE A 71 -2.59 -0.06 -11.10
C PHE A 71 -1.71 0.13 -9.86
N LEU A 72 -0.63 0.90 -9.99
CA LEU A 72 0.32 1.09 -8.89
C LEU A 72 -0.31 1.82 -7.72
N THR A 73 -1.14 2.83 -8.00
CA THR A 73 -1.88 3.57 -6.98
C THR A 73 -2.83 2.66 -6.23
N GLN A 74 -3.71 1.93 -6.93
CA GLN A 74 -4.62 0.97 -6.28
C GLN A 74 -3.86 -0.10 -5.50
N TYR A 75 -2.77 -0.66 -6.05
CA TYR A 75 -1.96 -1.68 -5.39
C TYR A 75 -1.39 -1.18 -4.06
N ASN A 76 -0.71 -0.01 -4.07
CA ASN A 76 -0.12 0.54 -2.84
C ASN A 76 -1.18 0.94 -1.81
N ILE A 77 -2.37 1.37 -2.25
CA ILE A 77 -3.49 1.63 -1.34
C ILE A 77 -4.12 0.35 -0.81
N ALA A 78 -4.10 -0.75 -1.57
CA ALA A 78 -4.47 -2.07 -1.06
C ALA A 78 -3.50 -2.52 0.04
N CYS A 79 -2.19 -2.34 -0.15
CA CYS A 79 -1.17 -2.58 0.89
C CYS A 79 -1.48 -1.74 2.15
N TYR A 80 -1.77 -0.44 1.98
CA TYR A 80 -2.17 0.44 3.09
C TYR A 80 -3.40 -0.09 3.86
N TYR A 81 -4.47 -0.49 3.16
CA TYR A 81 -5.66 -1.02 3.81
C TYR A 81 -5.39 -2.33 4.54
N SER A 82 -4.57 -3.20 3.96
CA SER A 82 -4.18 -4.47 4.58
C SER A 82 -3.46 -4.24 5.91
N VAL A 83 -2.41 -3.42 5.94
CA VAL A 83 -1.64 -3.13 7.17
C VAL A 83 -2.38 -2.23 8.18
N SER A 84 -3.55 -1.70 7.80
CA SER A 84 -4.38 -0.82 8.65
C SER A 84 -5.62 -1.50 9.22
N ASP A 85 -5.69 -2.84 9.18
CA ASP A 85 -6.84 -3.65 9.61
C ASP A 85 -8.13 -3.38 8.81
N GLN A 86 -8.01 -2.90 7.57
CA GLN A 86 -9.15 -2.59 6.68
C GLN A 86 -9.29 -3.65 5.58
N ALA A 87 -9.38 -4.93 5.97
CA ALA A 87 -9.35 -6.08 5.07
C ALA A 87 -10.36 -5.99 3.91
N ASP A 88 -11.59 -5.56 4.19
CA ASP A 88 -12.62 -5.43 3.14
C ASP A 88 -12.21 -4.50 2.01
N ARG A 89 -11.65 -3.33 2.36
CA ARG A 89 -11.19 -2.34 1.36
C ARG A 89 -9.93 -2.81 0.62
N ALA A 90 -9.08 -3.59 1.29
CA ALA A 90 -7.91 -4.20 0.66
C ALA A 90 -8.36 -5.21 -0.41
N PHE A 91 -9.28 -6.12 -0.07
CA PHE A 91 -9.82 -7.09 -1.03
C PHE A 91 -10.56 -6.43 -2.18
N ASP A 92 -11.37 -5.40 -1.92
CA ASP A 92 -12.07 -4.64 -2.98
C ASP A 92 -11.10 -4.09 -4.04
N LEU A 93 -9.91 -3.61 -3.63
CA LEU A 93 -8.90 -3.13 -4.56
C LEU A 93 -8.17 -4.28 -5.25
N LEU A 94 -7.77 -5.31 -4.51
CA LEU A 94 -7.09 -6.48 -5.09
C LEU A 94 -7.95 -7.15 -6.17
N GLU A 95 -9.24 -7.35 -5.92
CA GLU A 95 -10.18 -7.92 -6.88
C GLU A 95 -10.32 -7.09 -8.15
N ARG A 96 -10.24 -5.74 -8.06
CA ARG A 96 -10.22 -4.85 -9.23
C ARG A 96 -8.91 -4.92 -10.01
N LEU A 97 -7.80 -5.19 -9.34
CA LEU A 97 -6.49 -5.29 -9.95
C LEU A 97 -6.30 -6.61 -10.69
N LEU A 98 -6.91 -7.70 -10.22
CA LEU A 98 -6.74 -9.02 -10.83
C LEU A 98 -7.04 -9.04 -12.33
N PRO A 99 -8.13 -8.48 -12.88
CA PRO A 99 -8.38 -8.52 -14.33
C PRO A 99 -7.33 -7.80 -15.19
N VAL A 100 -6.66 -6.78 -14.66
CA VAL A 100 -5.68 -5.95 -15.39
C VAL A 100 -4.22 -6.33 -15.11
N SER A 101 -3.99 -7.27 -14.18
CA SER A 101 -2.65 -7.73 -13.79
C SER A 101 -2.06 -8.72 -14.81
N ASN A 102 -0.78 -8.52 -15.15
CA ASN A 102 0.04 -9.55 -15.80
C ASN A 102 0.51 -10.62 -14.78
N ALA A 103 1.22 -11.65 -15.25
CA ALA A 103 1.69 -12.74 -14.37
C ALA A 103 2.58 -12.24 -13.23
N GLU A 104 3.58 -11.42 -13.53
CA GLU A 104 4.52 -10.87 -12.54
C GLU A 104 3.80 -10.05 -11.45
N MET A 105 2.82 -9.23 -11.84
CA MET A 105 2.01 -8.44 -10.91
C MET A 105 1.20 -9.32 -9.96
N ARG A 106 0.67 -10.45 -10.44
CA ARG A 106 -0.05 -11.40 -9.59
C ARG A 106 0.87 -12.12 -8.63
N ASP A 107 2.04 -12.54 -9.12
CA ASP A 107 3.07 -13.16 -8.27
C ASP A 107 3.49 -12.21 -7.15
N TRP A 108 3.62 -10.92 -7.44
CA TRP A 108 3.92 -9.90 -6.44
C TRP A 108 2.85 -9.82 -5.35
N ILE A 109 1.56 -9.87 -5.70
CA ILE A 109 0.46 -9.88 -4.72
C ILE A 109 0.65 -11.04 -3.73
N LEU A 110 1.08 -12.21 -4.19
CA LEU A 110 1.21 -13.41 -3.36
C LEU A 110 2.40 -13.40 -2.41
N ILE A 111 3.43 -12.60 -2.68
CA ILE A 111 4.69 -12.58 -1.90
C ILE A 111 4.89 -11.28 -1.11
N ASP A 112 4.06 -10.26 -1.34
CA ASP A 112 4.17 -8.99 -0.64
C ASP A 112 3.68 -9.14 0.81
N SER A 113 4.61 -8.97 1.75
CA SER A 113 4.36 -9.09 3.18
C SER A 113 3.32 -8.09 3.70
N ASP A 114 3.05 -7.01 2.96
CA ASP A 114 1.97 -6.08 3.32
C ASP A 114 0.59 -6.76 3.32
N PHE A 115 0.44 -7.90 2.64
CA PHE A 115 -0.78 -8.71 2.64
C PHE A 115 -0.80 -9.85 3.66
N ASP A 116 0.26 -10.03 4.46
CA ASP A 116 0.30 -11.03 5.54
C ASP A 116 -0.93 -10.95 6.48
N PRO A 117 -1.43 -9.75 6.87
CA PRO A 117 -2.66 -9.64 7.69
C PRO A 117 -3.91 -10.26 7.04
N LEU A 118 -3.95 -10.36 5.71
CA LEU A 118 -5.10 -10.93 4.99
C LEU A 118 -5.08 -12.46 4.93
N HIS A 119 -3.95 -13.11 5.22
CA HIS A 119 -3.79 -14.56 5.04
C HIS A 119 -4.75 -15.41 5.89
N GLY A 120 -5.26 -14.86 6.99
CA GLY A 120 -6.27 -15.51 7.83
C GLY A 120 -7.70 -15.44 7.29
N ASP A 121 -7.98 -14.62 6.27
CA ASP A 121 -9.30 -14.46 5.68
C ASP A 121 -9.54 -15.50 4.57
N ALA A 122 -10.74 -16.11 4.53
CA ALA A 122 -11.10 -17.10 3.52
C ALA A 122 -11.03 -16.56 2.08
N ARG A 123 -11.18 -15.23 1.88
CA ARG A 123 -11.02 -14.57 0.58
C ARG A 123 -9.59 -14.64 0.06
N TRP A 124 -8.59 -14.71 0.94
CA TRP A 124 -7.19 -14.86 0.52
C TRP A 124 -6.97 -16.13 -0.27
N GLN A 125 -7.49 -17.27 0.22
CA GLN A 125 -7.37 -18.53 -0.49
C GLN A 125 -8.06 -18.49 -1.86
N LYS A 126 -9.23 -17.86 -1.95
CA LYS A 126 -9.93 -17.67 -3.24
C LYS A 126 -9.10 -16.82 -4.21
N LEU A 127 -8.48 -15.75 -3.72
CA LEU A 127 -7.60 -14.90 -4.52
C LEU A 127 -6.39 -15.68 -5.05
N LYS A 128 -5.77 -16.51 -4.22
CA LYS A 128 -4.69 -17.42 -4.64
C LYS A 128 -5.14 -18.37 -5.74
N ASP A 129 -6.27 -19.04 -5.54
CA ASP A 129 -6.81 -19.98 -6.53
C ASP A 129 -7.05 -19.28 -7.88
N VAL A 130 -7.54 -18.03 -7.87
CA VAL A 130 -7.75 -17.24 -9.09
C VAL A 130 -6.43 -16.87 -9.78
N ILE A 131 -5.37 -16.57 -9.01
CA ILE A 131 -4.05 -16.24 -9.54
C ILE A 131 -3.39 -17.49 -10.14
N GLU A 132 -3.44 -18.63 -9.44
CA GLU A 132 -2.75 -19.87 -9.81
C GLU A 132 -3.42 -20.63 -10.97
N GLN A 133 -4.71 -20.37 -11.26
CA GLN A 133 -5.48 -21.05 -12.31
C GLN A 133 -5.26 -20.50 -13.74
N ARG A 134 -4.26 -19.63 -13.99
CA ARG A 134 -4.07 -18.98 -15.30
C ARG A 134 -2.65 -19.03 -15.84
#